data_AF-A0A558ZL88-F1
#
_entry.id   AF-A0A558ZL88-F1
#
_cell.length_a   1.000
_cell.length_b   1.000
_cell.length_c   1.000
_cell.angle_alpha   90.00
_cell.angle_beta   90.00
_cell.angle_gamma   90.00
#
_symmetry.space_group_name_H-M   'P 1'
#
loop_
_entity.id
_entity.type
_entity.pdbx_description
1 polymer ?
#
loop_
_entity_poly.entity_id
_entity_poly.type
_entity_poly.pdbx_seq_one_letter_code
_entity_poly.pdbx_strand_id
1 'polypeptide(L)'
;IKYYALVDFQAFATAIDTLFPDGVTIDAKFSTLEGQPLTEATVGDDLHATETESPTQTIKVGKQQMNGSTLLNYARFRDDDEGDYGRTKRQQQVLTAVLQQLKDPTKLFTGSEALGKVFGMTSTNVPYSFLLTNGLSFLDGAQNGIERLTVPELGDWVDAYDVYGGQALLVDQNKYQTKLAQMGMR
;
A
#
# COMPACT_ATOMS: atom_id res chain seq x y z
N ILE A 1 -1.66 8.88 -17.77
CA ILE A 1 -0.85 9.05 -16.53
C ILE A 1 0.22 10.12 -16.78
N LYS A 2 0.28 11.19 -15.97
CA LYS A 2 1.27 12.29 -16.13
C LYS A 2 2.52 12.13 -15.26
N TYR A 3 2.35 11.54 -14.07
CA TYR A 3 3.41 11.38 -13.09
C TYR A 3 3.46 9.95 -12.55
N TYR A 4 4.62 9.53 -12.07
CA TYR A 4 4.83 8.24 -11.41
C TYR A 4 5.65 8.41 -10.13
N ALA A 5 5.52 7.45 -9.21
CA ALA A 5 6.41 7.27 -8.07
C ALA A 5 6.68 5.77 -7.92
N LEU A 6 7.94 5.38 -7.88
CA LEU A 6 8.38 4.01 -7.61
C LEU A 6 9.08 3.99 -6.25
N VAL A 7 8.64 3.09 -5.39
CA VAL A 7 9.10 2.94 -4.02
C VAL A 7 9.42 1.47 -3.81
N ASP A 8 10.67 1.16 -3.48
CA ASP A 8 11.08 -0.19 -3.09
C ASP A 8 10.78 -0.47 -1.60
N PHE A 9 11.09 -1.68 -1.13
CA PHE A 9 10.82 -2.09 0.25
C PHE A 9 11.56 -1.24 1.28
N GLN A 10 12.83 -0.93 1.03
CA GLN A 10 13.65 -0.16 1.97
C GLN A 10 13.18 1.29 2.02
N ALA A 11 12.90 1.89 0.86
CA ALA A 11 12.36 3.23 0.72
C ALA A 11 11.01 3.35 1.41
N PHE A 12 10.11 2.36 1.25
CA PHE A 12 8.82 2.33 1.92
C PHE A 12 8.99 2.34 3.45
N ALA A 13 9.71 1.37 4.00
CA ALA A 13 9.86 1.27 5.45
C ALA A 13 10.55 2.50 6.05
N THR A 14 11.62 2.96 5.41
CA THR A 14 12.36 4.15 5.84
C THR A 14 11.48 5.40 5.78
N ALA A 15 10.64 5.55 4.75
CA ALA A 15 9.72 6.68 4.65
C ALA A 15 8.69 6.67 5.76
N ILE A 16 8.10 5.51 6.07
CA ILE A 16 7.15 5.36 7.16
C ILE A 16 7.79 5.72 8.50
N ASP A 17 8.96 5.16 8.82
CA ASP A 17 9.64 5.43 10.09
C ASP A 17 10.11 6.89 10.21
N THR A 18 10.45 7.51 9.08
CA THR A 18 10.88 8.91 9.04
C THR A 18 9.69 9.88 9.21
N LEU A 19 8.52 9.56 8.62
CA LEU A 19 7.32 10.40 8.68
C LEU A 19 6.48 10.14 9.94
N PHE A 20 6.51 8.91 10.45
CA PHE A 20 5.73 8.45 11.61
C PHE A 20 6.65 7.64 12.55
N PRO A 21 7.52 8.31 13.33
CA PRO A 21 8.42 7.63 14.28
C PRO A 21 7.71 6.72 15.29
N ASP A 22 6.46 7.04 15.65
CA ASP A 22 5.62 6.22 16.54
C ASP A 22 4.84 5.10 15.81
N GLY A 23 5.08 4.93 14.50
CA GLY A 23 4.39 4.01 13.62
C GLY A 23 3.02 4.51 13.12
N VAL A 24 2.47 3.77 12.16
CA VAL A 24 1.13 4.01 11.59
C VAL A 24 0.09 3.14 12.31
N THR A 25 -1.02 3.76 12.71
CA THR A 25 -2.17 3.07 13.27
C THR A 25 -2.90 2.29 12.19
N ILE A 26 -2.94 0.97 12.31
CA ILE A 26 -3.69 0.08 11.42
C ILE A 26 -4.66 -0.77 12.23
N ASP A 27 -5.91 -0.84 11.79
CA ASP A 27 -6.87 -1.85 12.22
C ASP A 27 -6.69 -3.09 11.34
N ALA A 28 -5.77 -3.98 11.71
CA ALA A 28 -5.32 -5.06 10.84
C ALA A 28 -6.44 -6.08 10.59
N LYS A 29 -6.56 -6.52 9.34
CA LYS A 29 -7.60 -7.44 8.87
C LYS A 29 -6.99 -8.55 8.03
N PHE A 30 -7.38 -9.78 8.38
CA PHE A 30 -7.13 -10.97 7.61
C PHE A 30 -8.45 -11.61 7.19
N SER A 31 -8.41 -12.42 6.13
CA SER A 31 -9.56 -13.21 5.71
C SER A 31 -9.64 -14.49 6.57
N THR A 32 -10.09 -15.58 5.96
CA THR A 32 -10.01 -16.93 6.51
C THR A 32 -8.74 -17.64 6.02
N LEU A 33 -8.35 -18.69 6.74
CA LEU A 33 -7.39 -19.69 6.30
C LEU A 33 -8.08 -21.05 6.42
N GLU A 34 -8.21 -21.77 5.31
CA GLU A 34 -8.97 -23.02 5.25
C GLU A 34 -10.42 -22.84 5.75
N GLY A 35 -11.02 -21.69 5.45
CA GLY A 35 -12.38 -21.33 5.85
C GLY A 35 -12.55 -20.93 7.33
N GLN A 36 -11.48 -20.91 8.14
CA GLN A 36 -11.52 -20.44 9.53
C GLN A 36 -11.00 -19.00 9.63
N PRO A 37 -11.64 -18.11 10.41
CA PRO A 37 -11.16 -16.74 10.58
C PRO A 37 -9.72 -16.67 11.08
N LEU A 38 -8.84 -15.96 10.36
CA LEU A 38 -7.46 -15.78 10.76
C LEU A 38 -7.36 -14.63 11.77
N THR A 39 -7.07 -14.94 13.03
CA THR A 39 -6.99 -13.94 14.12
C THR A 39 -5.62 -13.31 14.27
N GLU A 40 -4.58 -13.96 13.73
CA GLU A 40 -3.21 -13.45 13.65
C GLU A 40 -2.47 -14.12 12.50
N ALA A 41 -1.50 -13.42 11.91
CA ALA A 41 -0.66 -13.93 10.84
C ALA A 41 0.82 -13.80 11.22
N THR A 42 1.59 -14.86 10.97
CA THR A 42 3.05 -14.80 10.99
C THR A 42 3.54 -14.36 9.62
N VAL A 43 4.24 -13.23 9.56
CA VAL A 43 4.77 -12.65 8.33
C VAL A 43 6.29 -12.67 8.36
N GLY A 44 6.92 -12.93 7.21
CA GLY A 44 8.37 -12.79 7.08
C GLY A 44 8.81 -11.33 7.14
N ASP A 45 9.98 -11.08 7.72
CA ASP A 45 10.59 -9.76 7.81
C ASP A 45 11.81 -9.63 6.90
N ASP A 46 11.51 -9.53 5.61
CA ASP A 46 12.53 -9.60 4.55
C ASP A 46 13.54 -8.44 4.60
N LEU A 47 13.19 -7.31 5.22
CA LEU A 47 14.13 -6.19 5.41
C LEU A 47 15.23 -6.50 6.41
N HIS A 48 14.99 -7.44 7.32
CA HIS A 48 15.94 -7.86 8.34
C HIS A 48 16.46 -9.29 8.10
N ALA A 49 16.12 -9.88 6.95
CA ALA A 49 16.69 -11.16 6.55
C ALA A 49 18.19 -11.04 6.28
N THR A 50 18.93 -12.04 6.72
CA THR A 50 20.36 -12.22 6.43
C THR A 50 20.55 -13.47 5.57
N GLU A 51 21.78 -13.76 5.15
CA GLU A 51 22.07 -14.98 4.39
C GLU A 51 21.67 -16.26 5.14
N THR A 52 21.62 -16.22 6.48
CA THR A 52 21.39 -17.40 7.32
C THR A 52 20.10 -17.34 8.13
N GLU A 53 19.42 -16.20 8.16
CA GLU A 53 18.26 -15.98 9.03
C GLU A 53 17.15 -15.24 8.28
N SER A 54 15.92 -15.72 8.43
CA SER A 54 14.71 -15.05 7.94
C SER A 54 13.79 -14.79 9.13
N PRO A 55 13.91 -13.61 9.77
CA PRO A 55 13.10 -13.29 10.93
C PRO A 55 11.62 -13.21 10.54
N THR A 56 10.75 -13.41 11.53
CA THR A 56 9.29 -13.33 11.36
C THR A 56 8.69 -12.41 12.41
N GLN A 57 7.50 -11.88 12.10
CA GLN A 57 6.71 -11.05 12.99
C GLN A 57 5.29 -11.60 13.07
N THR A 58 4.63 -11.46 14.22
CA THR A 58 3.21 -11.82 14.37
C THR A 58 2.37 -10.55 14.35
N ILE A 59 1.42 -10.48 13.42
CA ILE A 59 0.45 -9.40 13.32
C ILE A 59 -0.92 -9.93 13.74
N LYS A 60 -1.50 -9.35 14.78
CA LYS A 60 -2.84 -9.72 15.26
C LYS A 60 -3.92 -8.93 14.55
N VAL A 61 -5.12 -9.48 14.40
CA VAL A 61 -6.30 -8.70 13.97
C VAL A 61 -6.57 -7.59 14.99
N GLY A 62 -6.98 -6.42 14.48
CA GLY A 62 -7.36 -5.28 15.30
C GLY A 62 -6.35 -4.12 15.26
N LYS A 63 -6.69 -3.09 16.03
CA LYS A 63 -5.95 -1.82 16.06
C LYS A 63 -4.59 -1.96 16.73
N GLN A 64 -3.52 -1.64 16.00
CA GLN A 64 -2.14 -1.61 16.50
C GLN A 64 -1.30 -0.55 15.79
N GLN A 65 -0.15 -0.20 16.38
CA GLN A 65 0.87 0.63 15.74
C GLN A 65 1.83 -0.26 14.97
N MET A 66 2.10 0.08 13.71
CA MET A 66 3.05 -0.62 12.85
C MET A 66 4.16 0.33 12.41
N ASN A 67 5.41 -0.04 12.65
CA ASN A 67 6.56 0.63 12.05
C ASN A 67 6.67 0.28 10.55
N GLY A 68 7.68 0.82 9.88
CA GLY A 68 7.90 0.64 8.45
C GLY A 68 7.99 -0.82 8.01
N SER A 69 8.73 -1.66 8.73
CA SER A 69 8.88 -3.08 8.37
C SER A 69 7.59 -3.86 8.61
N THR A 70 6.94 -3.72 9.77
CA THR A 70 5.67 -4.39 10.06
C THR A 70 4.56 -3.97 9.09
N LEU A 71 4.48 -2.67 8.76
CA LEU A 71 3.49 -2.15 7.82
C LEU A 71 3.73 -2.66 6.39
N LEU A 72 5.00 -2.76 5.98
CA LEU A 72 5.40 -3.37 4.70
C LEU A 72 4.95 -4.83 4.65
N ASN A 73 5.26 -5.60 5.69
CA ASN A 73 4.95 -7.03 5.73
C ASN A 73 3.43 -7.27 5.79
N TYR A 74 2.68 -6.42 6.49
CA TYR A 74 1.21 -6.41 6.42
C TYR A 74 0.69 -6.18 5.00
N ALA A 75 1.25 -5.19 4.28
CA ALA A 75 0.86 -4.87 2.90
C ALA A 75 1.24 -5.96 1.88
N ARG A 76 2.14 -6.88 2.25
CA ARG A 76 2.65 -7.96 1.38
C ARG A 76 2.00 -9.31 1.66
N PHE A 77 1.35 -9.47 2.81
CA PHE A 77 0.72 -10.72 3.21
C PHE A 77 -0.34 -11.19 2.21
N ARG A 78 -0.21 -12.45 1.78
CA ARG A 78 -1.07 -13.14 0.81
C ARG A 78 -1.44 -14.57 1.21
N ASP A 79 -1.02 -15.02 2.39
CA ASP A 79 -1.15 -16.44 2.79
C ASP A 79 -2.48 -16.66 3.55
N ASP A 80 -3.57 -16.17 2.95
CA ASP A 80 -4.94 -16.40 3.39
C ASP A 80 -5.85 -16.70 2.18
N ASP A 81 -7.10 -17.06 2.43
CA ASP A 81 -8.03 -17.53 1.39
C ASP A 81 -8.38 -16.42 0.35
N GLU A 82 -8.09 -15.14 0.63
CA GLU A 82 -8.25 -14.04 -0.33
C GLU A 82 -6.97 -13.78 -1.17
N GLY A 83 -5.84 -14.38 -0.81
CA GLY A 83 -4.60 -14.32 -1.58
C GLY A 83 -4.18 -12.91 -2.01
N ASP A 84 -3.91 -12.76 -3.29
CA ASP A 84 -3.49 -11.50 -3.92
C ASP A 84 -4.58 -10.41 -3.84
N TYR A 85 -5.86 -10.79 -3.87
CA TYR A 85 -6.95 -9.83 -3.72
C TYR A 85 -7.00 -9.26 -2.29
N GLY A 86 -6.82 -10.12 -1.28
CA GLY A 86 -6.67 -9.70 0.12
C GLY A 86 -5.46 -8.78 0.31
N ARG A 87 -4.34 -9.09 -0.36
CA ARG A 87 -3.16 -8.21 -0.39
C ARG A 87 -3.49 -6.83 -0.97
N THR A 88 -4.22 -6.75 -2.08
CA THR A 88 -4.63 -5.44 -2.65
C THR A 88 -5.50 -4.64 -1.69
N LYS A 89 -6.43 -5.28 -0.96
CA LYS A 89 -7.21 -4.60 0.09
C LYS A 89 -6.30 -4.03 1.20
N ARG A 90 -5.30 -4.79 1.66
CA ARG A 90 -4.34 -4.33 2.68
C ARG A 90 -3.52 -3.15 2.18
N GLN A 91 -3.04 -3.19 0.94
CA GLN A 91 -2.32 -2.06 0.33
C GLN A 91 -3.16 -0.78 0.28
N GLN A 92 -4.44 -0.90 -0.10
CA GLN A 92 -5.38 0.23 -0.07
C GLN A 92 -5.62 0.76 1.36
N GLN A 93 -5.71 -0.14 2.34
CA GLN A 93 -5.85 0.24 3.74
C GLN A 93 -4.60 0.97 4.25
N VAL A 94 -3.42 0.45 3.95
CA VAL A 94 -2.14 1.07 4.33
C VAL A 94 -2.03 2.47 3.74
N LEU A 95 -2.28 2.64 2.44
CA LEU A 95 -2.25 3.95 1.79
C LEU A 95 -3.25 4.93 2.44
N THR A 96 -4.46 4.45 2.73
CA THR A 96 -5.48 5.26 3.40
C THR A 96 -5.04 5.68 4.81
N ALA A 97 -4.52 4.74 5.61
CA ALA A 97 -4.12 5.01 6.98
C ALA A 97 -2.95 5.99 7.04
N VAL A 98 -1.97 5.84 6.13
CA VAL A 98 -0.86 6.80 5.98
C VAL A 98 -1.40 8.20 5.67
N LEU A 99 -2.32 8.33 4.71
CA LEU A 99 -2.90 9.62 4.34
C LEU A 99 -3.75 10.23 5.46
N GLN A 100 -4.53 9.43 6.18
CA GLN A 100 -5.36 9.87 7.30
C GLN A 100 -4.55 10.24 8.55
N GLN A 101 -3.44 9.55 8.79
CA GLN A 101 -2.59 9.81 9.95
C GLN A 101 -1.75 11.07 9.81
N LEU A 102 -1.68 11.66 8.61
CA LEU A 102 -1.17 13.01 8.40
C LEU A 102 -2.14 14.04 9.00
N LYS A 103 -2.13 14.14 10.34
CA LYS A 103 -3.01 15.00 11.15
C LYS A 103 -2.81 16.48 10.87
N ASP A 104 -1.59 16.88 10.54
CA ASP A 104 -1.23 18.26 10.23
C ASP A 104 -0.33 18.29 9.00
N PRO A 105 -0.92 18.51 7.81
CA PRO A 105 -0.19 18.66 6.55
C PRO A 105 0.92 19.70 6.60
N THR A 106 0.82 20.71 7.47
CA THR A 106 1.83 21.78 7.56
C THR A 106 3.14 21.30 8.19
N LYS A 107 3.09 20.24 9.03
CA LYS A 107 4.28 19.67 9.67
C LYS A 107 5.22 18.96 8.69
N LEU A 108 4.70 18.51 7.57
CA LEU A 108 5.51 17.97 6.48
C LEU A 108 6.49 19.03 5.96
N PHE A 109 6.07 20.29 5.88
CA PHE A 109 6.92 21.40 5.41
C PHE A 109 7.94 21.86 6.45
N THR A 110 7.64 21.74 7.75
CA THR A 110 8.64 21.98 8.81
C THR A 110 9.65 20.84 8.92
N GLY A 111 9.30 19.63 8.48
CA GLY A 111 10.18 18.47 8.35
C GLY A 111 10.83 18.35 6.96
N SER A 112 11.37 19.45 6.44
CA SER A 112 11.95 19.49 5.08
C SER A 112 13.03 18.43 4.82
N GLU A 113 13.81 18.07 5.85
CA GLU A 113 14.80 16.98 5.78
C GLU A 113 14.13 15.61 5.59
N ALA A 114 13.08 15.31 6.37
CA ALA A 114 12.31 14.08 6.27
C ALA A 114 11.67 13.93 4.88
N LEU A 115 11.01 14.99 4.39
CA LEU A 115 10.46 15.02 3.04
C LEU A 115 11.54 14.87 1.96
N GLY A 116 12.67 15.57 2.10
CA GLY A 116 13.78 15.49 1.15
C GLY A 116 14.38 14.09 1.09
N LYS A 117 14.53 13.42 2.24
CA LYS A 117 14.99 12.03 2.32
C LYS A 117 14.03 11.08 1.63
N VAL A 118 12.72 11.17 1.93
CA VAL A 118 11.69 10.34 1.28
C VAL A 118 11.65 10.56 -0.23
N PHE A 119 11.71 11.82 -0.66
CA PHE A 119 11.74 12.18 -2.08
C PHE A 119 13.00 11.64 -2.76
N GLY A 120 14.17 11.76 -2.14
CA GLY A 120 15.44 11.24 -2.68
C GLY A 120 15.49 9.72 -2.80
N MET A 121 14.75 8.99 -1.97
CA MET A 121 14.62 7.53 -2.04
C MET A 121 13.52 7.07 -3.01
N THR A 122 12.66 7.98 -3.48
CA THR A 122 11.54 7.66 -4.36
C THR A 122 11.90 8.02 -5.80
N SER A 123 11.87 7.04 -6.71
CA SER A 123 12.06 7.34 -8.13
C SER A 123 10.77 7.96 -8.70
N THR A 124 10.79 9.26 -9.00
CA THR A 124 9.61 10.01 -9.45
C THR A 124 9.97 11.07 -10.48
N ASN A 125 9.04 11.35 -11.40
CA ASN A 125 9.08 12.50 -12.29
C ASN A 125 8.19 13.67 -11.81
N VAL A 126 7.64 13.60 -10.59
CA VAL A 126 6.91 14.71 -9.99
C VAL A 126 7.91 15.81 -9.63
N PRO A 127 7.77 17.04 -10.17
CA PRO A 127 8.63 18.14 -9.77
C PRO A 127 8.47 18.43 -8.28
N TYR A 128 9.57 18.68 -7.57
CA TYR A 128 9.50 19.04 -6.15
C TYR A 128 8.61 20.27 -5.89
N SER A 129 8.65 21.26 -6.80
CA SER A 129 7.76 22.43 -6.75
C SER A 129 6.27 22.08 -6.87
N PHE A 130 5.92 21.01 -7.60
CA PHE A 130 4.54 20.53 -7.68
C PHE A 130 4.06 20.01 -6.32
N LEU A 131 4.89 19.22 -5.62
CA LEU A 131 4.57 18.75 -4.27
C LEU A 131 4.39 19.92 -3.30
N LEU A 132 5.27 20.93 -3.37
CA LEU A 132 5.18 22.10 -2.50
C LEU A 132 3.91 22.92 -2.74
N THR A 133 3.49 23.05 -4.00
CA THR A 133 2.35 23.91 -4.39
C THR A 133 1.00 23.20 -4.31
N ASN A 134 0.96 21.88 -4.49
CA ASN A 134 -0.28 21.10 -4.55
C ASN A 134 -0.47 20.15 -3.35
N GLY A 135 0.58 19.92 -2.55
CA GLY A 135 0.56 18.92 -1.47
C GLY A 135 -0.52 19.19 -0.42
N LEU A 136 -0.71 20.44 -0.01
CA LEU A 136 -1.75 20.81 0.96
C LEU A 136 -3.16 20.55 0.42
N SER A 137 -3.44 20.99 -0.81
CA SER A 137 -4.75 20.77 -1.45
C SER A 137 -5.04 19.28 -1.68
N PHE A 138 -4.02 18.50 -2.02
CA PHE A 138 -4.14 17.05 -2.15
C PHE A 138 -4.49 16.38 -0.81
N LEU A 139 -3.79 16.75 0.27
CA LEU A 139 -4.02 16.18 1.59
C LEU A 139 -5.39 16.56 2.16
N ASP A 140 -5.81 17.81 1.98
CA ASP A 140 -7.15 18.27 2.36
C ASP A 140 -8.25 17.50 1.60
N GLY A 141 -8.07 17.32 0.28
CA GLY A 141 -8.95 16.47 -0.52
C GLY A 141 -9.00 15.02 -0.04
N ALA A 142 -7.84 14.43 0.29
CA ALA A 142 -7.75 13.05 0.77
C ALA A 142 -8.44 12.84 2.13
N GLN A 143 -8.42 13.84 3.02
CA GLN A 143 -9.14 13.80 4.30
C GLN A 143 -10.66 13.76 4.11
N ASN A 144 -11.18 14.36 3.03
CA ASN A 144 -12.60 14.33 2.68
C ASN A 144 -13.07 12.99 2.06
N GLY A 145 -12.15 12.05 1.85
CA GLY A 145 -12.43 10.72 1.33
C GLY A 145 -11.59 10.39 0.10
N ILE A 146 -11.27 9.10 -0.05
CA ILE A 146 -10.54 8.58 -1.20
C ILE A 146 -11.40 7.49 -1.81
N GLU A 147 -11.86 7.70 -3.04
CA GLU A 147 -12.49 6.65 -3.83
C GLU A 147 -11.46 5.59 -4.20
N ARG A 148 -11.85 4.32 -4.10
CA ARG A 148 -10.97 3.18 -4.36
C ARG A 148 -11.67 2.24 -5.32
N LEU A 149 -10.90 1.74 -6.27
CA LEU A 149 -11.33 0.70 -7.21
C LEU A 149 -10.20 -0.33 -7.31
N THR A 150 -10.56 -1.60 -7.23
CA THR A 150 -9.66 -2.72 -7.56
C THR A 150 -10.02 -3.22 -8.96
N VAL A 151 -9.02 -3.40 -9.82
CA VAL A 151 -9.19 -3.94 -11.16
C VAL A 151 -8.27 -5.16 -11.31
N PRO A 152 -8.81 -6.36 -11.60
CA PRO A 152 -10.23 -6.71 -11.61
C PRO A 152 -10.83 -6.77 -10.19
N GLU A 153 -12.14 -6.61 -10.07
CA GLU A 153 -12.90 -6.83 -8.85
C GLU A 153 -12.93 -8.32 -8.49
N LEU A 154 -13.23 -8.63 -7.22
CA LEU A 154 -13.33 -10.01 -6.76
C LEU A 154 -14.35 -10.80 -7.58
N GLY A 155 -13.88 -11.89 -8.20
CA GLY A 155 -14.71 -12.75 -9.04
C GLY A 155 -14.94 -12.23 -10.46
N ASP A 156 -14.23 -11.18 -10.88
CA ASP A 156 -14.36 -10.58 -12.21
C ASP A 156 -13.11 -10.79 -13.09
N TRP A 157 -12.55 -11.99 -13.03
CA TRP A 157 -11.51 -12.46 -13.92
C TRP A 157 -11.68 -13.96 -14.21
N VAL A 158 -10.98 -14.41 -15.24
CA VAL A 158 -10.79 -15.84 -15.53
C VAL A 158 -9.31 -16.15 -15.43
N ASP A 159 -8.94 -17.23 -14.75
CA ASP A 159 -7.55 -17.68 -14.74
C ASP A 159 -7.11 -18.08 -16.15
N ALA A 160 -5.99 -17.51 -16.59
CA ALA A 160 -5.34 -17.83 -17.85
C ALA A 160 -3.91 -18.30 -17.59
N TYR A 161 -3.37 -19.09 -18.50
CA TYR A 161 -1.99 -19.57 -18.43
C TYR A 161 -1.25 -19.19 -19.71
N ASP A 162 -0.02 -18.70 -19.56
CA ASP A 162 0.86 -18.50 -20.70
C ASP A 162 1.43 -19.84 -21.22
N VAL A 163 2.15 -19.78 -22.34
CA VAL A 163 2.76 -20.97 -22.97
C VAL A 163 3.84 -21.65 -22.11
N TYR A 164 4.29 -20.98 -21.05
CA TYR A 164 5.29 -21.47 -20.09
C TYR A 164 4.65 -21.93 -18.76
N GLY A 165 3.31 -21.88 -18.65
CA GLY A 165 2.57 -22.28 -17.45
C GLY A 165 2.44 -21.20 -16.37
N GLY A 166 2.78 -19.93 -16.69
CA GLY A 166 2.58 -18.80 -15.79
C GLY A 166 1.10 -18.44 -15.67
N GLN A 167 0.57 -18.35 -14.44
CA GLN A 167 -0.80 -17.92 -14.19
C GLN A 167 -0.95 -16.41 -14.39
N ALA A 168 -2.01 -16.01 -15.09
CA ALA A 168 -2.41 -14.64 -15.36
C ALA A 168 -3.92 -14.46 -15.15
N LEU A 169 -4.33 -13.21 -15.00
CA LEU A 169 -5.75 -12.84 -14.91
C LEU A 169 -6.23 -12.37 -16.29
N LEU A 170 -7.19 -13.07 -16.89
CA LEU A 170 -7.91 -12.59 -18.06
C LEU A 170 -9.06 -11.69 -17.59
N VAL A 171 -9.02 -10.43 -18.05
CA VAL A 171 -9.90 -9.36 -17.58
C VAL A 171 -10.72 -8.80 -18.75
N ASP A 172 -12.00 -8.47 -18.51
CA ASP A 172 -12.82 -7.74 -19.48
C ASP A 172 -12.34 -6.27 -19.58
N GLN A 173 -11.43 -6.03 -20.53
CA GLN A 173 -10.86 -4.70 -20.70
C GLN A 173 -11.90 -3.63 -21.04
N ASN A 174 -12.93 -3.96 -21.82
CA ASN A 174 -13.94 -2.99 -22.23
C ASN A 174 -14.80 -2.55 -21.05
N LYS A 175 -15.19 -3.50 -20.19
CA LYS A 175 -15.90 -3.23 -18.94
C LYS A 175 -15.12 -2.26 -18.06
N TYR A 176 -13.83 -2.52 -17.83
CA TYR A 176 -13.01 -1.67 -16.97
C TYR A 176 -12.65 -0.33 -17.61
N GLN A 177 -12.37 -0.27 -18.91
CA GLN A 177 -12.19 1.01 -19.61
C GLN A 177 -13.43 1.91 -19.49
N THR A 178 -14.62 1.32 -19.67
CA THR A 178 -15.88 2.05 -19.52
C THR A 178 -16.07 2.54 -18.08
N LYS A 179 -15.80 1.68 -17.10
CA LYS A 179 -15.89 2.03 -15.68
C LYS A 179 -14.93 3.16 -15.29
N LEU A 180 -13.68 3.07 -15.71
CA LEU A 180 -12.66 4.10 -15.45
C LEU A 180 -13.06 5.44 -16.10
N ALA A 181 -13.60 5.41 -17.33
CA ALA A 181 -14.08 6.61 -18.01
C ALA A 181 -15.27 7.27 -17.29
N GLN A 182 -16.20 6.48 -16.75
CA GLN A 182 -17.33 6.98 -15.94
C GLN A 182 -16.86 7.63 -14.63
N MET A 183 -15.74 7.16 -14.07
CA MET A 183 -15.08 7.78 -12.91
C MET A 183 -14.23 9.00 -13.29
N GLY A 184 -14.22 9.42 -14.55
CA GLY A 184 -13.44 10.57 -15.02
C GLY A 184 -11.95 10.28 -15.21
N MET A 185 -11.52 9.02 -15.13
CA MET A 185 -10.15 8.61 -15.46
C MET A 185 -10.04 8.46 -16.99
N ARG A 186 -9.19 9.28 -17.61
CA ARG A 186 -8.89 9.28 -19.05
C ARG A 186 -7.45 8.86 -19.31
#